data_AF-A0A8S1RCC8-F1
#
_entry.id   AF-A0A8S1RCC8-F1
#
_cell.length_a   1.000
_cell.length_b   1.000
_cell.length_c   1.000
_cell.angle_alpha   90.00
_cell.angle_beta   90.00
_cell.angle_gamma   90.00
#
_symmetry.space_group_name_H-M   'P 1'
#
loop_
_entity.id
_entity.type
_entity.pdbx_description
1 polymer ?
#
loop_
_entity_poly.entity_id
_entity_poly.type
_entity_poly.pdbx_seq_one_letter_code
_entity_poly.pdbx_strand_id
1 'polypeptide(L)'
;MHKQPLKFIQTPSTQQCVTRTPEKVLNTSPYRGYSYSDKQSMTPIKQNIGYPQVQQTINQNYQPQYPYYENAVPFIQESKEQLLQRIDNMDKNMRVINQKYEQLKEELEKERSRTFDIDQQYSQLFQRYQDQEKELKKQEQIVKSIENMYKQAQRDIQEYQTVQEKFQKLLKQKEKEINDFKLKLVEEKNLRVNENERLVQEFTLTYKDLCLLNNQLIEENNQLKTIILDPDNQQYSLSSKKQSEQNFQTNTDVLDDPELKQIVQQYLKNDDDQQYLNLIPKKQLRTAITMIKEILQSITSKKLGAIKSSQFQQPKQINEEIETNLQQARKQKEFLIKEIKQKMDKIIKSKEFNMMEFNELQREIDELKKEVSSVENLIQQMEQSLIQNPHRNSCVSFDNEEFK
;
A
#
# COMPACT_ATOMS: atom_id res chain seq x y z
N MET A 1 -49.74 -6.57 -17.10
CA MET A 1 -50.20 -5.17 -17.17
C MET A 1 -51.31 -4.93 -16.15
N HIS A 2 -51.01 -4.44 -14.95
CA HIS A 2 -52.01 -3.87 -14.04
C HIS A 2 -51.39 -2.69 -13.31
N LYS A 3 -52.11 -1.56 -13.35
CA LYS A 3 -51.68 -0.21 -13.01
C LYS A 3 -51.86 0.04 -11.50
N GLN A 4 -50.84 0.62 -10.87
CA GLN A 4 -50.97 1.29 -9.57
C GLN A 4 -51.59 2.69 -9.74
N PRO A 5 -52.35 3.21 -8.77
CA PRO A 5 -52.67 4.64 -8.71
C PRO A 5 -51.69 5.39 -7.78
N LEU A 6 -51.05 6.41 -8.35
CA LEU A 6 -50.31 7.45 -7.65
C LEU A 6 -51.25 8.26 -6.73
N LYS A 7 -50.86 8.44 -5.47
CA LYS A 7 -51.43 9.49 -4.60
C LYS A 7 -50.49 10.69 -4.58
N PHE A 8 -51.00 11.79 -5.11
CA PHE A 8 -50.45 13.14 -4.98
C PHE A 8 -50.54 13.60 -3.53
N ILE A 9 -49.46 14.18 -3.00
CA ILE A 9 -49.52 15.07 -1.84
C ILE A 9 -48.98 16.43 -2.27
N GLN A 10 -49.83 17.42 -2.07
CA GLN A 10 -49.64 18.84 -2.34
C GLN A 10 -48.63 19.45 -1.36
N THR A 11 -47.74 20.29 -1.87
CA THR A 11 -47.00 21.29 -1.09
C THR A 11 -47.59 22.68 -1.37
N PRO A 12 -47.76 23.56 -0.36
CA PRO A 12 -48.01 24.97 -0.60
C PRO A 12 -46.70 25.74 -0.76
N SER A 13 -46.71 26.68 -1.71
CA SER A 13 -45.62 27.57 -2.07
C SER A 13 -45.67 28.92 -1.34
N THR A 14 -44.53 29.63 -1.46
CA THR A 14 -44.37 31.09 -1.61
C THR A 14 -44.58 32.05 -0.44
N GLN A 15 -43.48 32.67 -0.01
CA GLN A 15 -43.24 34.13 0.09
C GLN A 15 -41.70 34.35 0.06
N GLN A 16 -41.11 34.65 -1.11
CA GLN A 16 -40.78 35.98 -1.68
C GLN A 16 -39.59 36.73 -1.03
N CYS A 17 -38.52 36.85 -1.83
CA CYS A 17 -37.56 37.97 -1.99
C CYS A 17 -36.68 38.37 -0.77
N VAL A 18 -35.38 38.68 -0.86
CA VAL A 18 -34.65 39.54 -1.81
C VAL A 18 -33.14 39.18 -1.80
N THR A 19 -32.50 39.36 -2.95
CA THR A 19 -31.06 39.30 -3.29
C THR A 19 -30.14 40.24 -2.48
N ARG A 20 -28.90 39.81 -2.18
CA ARG A 20 -27.61 40.51 -2.50
C ARG A 20 -26.40 39.81 -1.85
N THR A 21 -25.40 39.46 -2.67
CA THR A 21 -23.99 39.16 -2.32
C THR A 21 -23.13 40.42 -2.54
N PRO A 22 -21.78 40.40 -2.37
CA PRO A 22 -20.95 39.99 -1.23
C PRO A 22 -19.93 41.10 -0.86
N GLU A 23 -19.39 41.15 0.37
CA GLU A 23 -18.20 41.97 0.66
C GLU A 23 -17.13 41.24 1.46
N LYS A 24 -15.91 41.28 0.91
CA LYS A 24 -14.64 40.89 1.51
C LYS A 24 -14.20 41.98 2.47
N VAL A 25 -13.76 41.60 3.68
CA VAL A 25 -12.75 42.38 4.41
C VAL A 25 -11.71 41.42 4.97
N LEU A 26 -10.51 41.49 4.40
CA LEU A 26 -9.27 41.06 5.01
C LEU A 26 -9.04 41.89 6.28
N ASN A 27 -8.80 41.24 7.42
CA ASN A 27 -7.92 41.87 8.40
C ASN A 27 -7.08 40.82 9.14
N THR A 28 -5.78 40.97 8.93
CA THR A 28 -4.65 40.28 9.51
C THR A 28 -4.24 40.91 10.83
N SER A 29 -3.46 40.16 11.64
CA SER A 29 -2.49 40.60 12.66
C SER A 29 -2.87 40.30 14.14
N PRO A 30 -1.90 40.20 15.09
CA PRO A 30 -1.21 38.94 15.38
C PRO A 30 -1.07 38.66 16.90
N TYR A 31 -0.55 37.49 17.23
CA TYR A 31 -0.10 37.09 18.57
C TYR A 31 0.90 38.08 19.22
N ARG A 32 0.58 38.57 20.42
CA ARG A 32 1.47 39.06 21.50
C ARG A 32 0.55 39.17 22.73
N GLY A 33 0.62 38.37 23.78
CA GLY A 33 1.74 38.01 24.63
C GLY A 33 1.34 38.34 26.08
N TYR A 34 1.80 37.53 27.04
CA TYR A 34 1.72 37.67 28.50
C TYR A 34 0.57 37.00 29.25
N SER A 35 0.93 35.80 29.72
CA SER A 35 0.58 35.19 30.99
C SER A 35 0.54 36.18 32.17
N TYR A 36 -0.55 36.14 32.94
CA TYR A 36 -0.52 36.27 34.39
C TYR A 36 -1.52 35.28 35.02
N SER A 37 -1.01 34.65 36.06
CA SER A 37 -1.58 33.77 37.07
C SER A 37 -3.02 34.04 37.52
N ASP A 38 -3.68 32.94 37.87
CA ASP A 38 -4.52 32.78 39.07
C ASP A 38 -5.25 34.02 39.57
N LYS A 39 -6.43 34.25 39.01
CA LYS A 39 -7.58 34.68 39.81
C LYS A 39 -8.79 33.85 39.42
N GLN A 40 -9.24 33.07 40.37
CA GLN A 40 -10.56 32.45 40.40
C GLN A 40 -11.60 33.48 39.92
N SER A 41 -12.14 33.29 38.72
CA SER A 41 -13.42 33.90 38.38
C SER A 41 -14.51 33.02 38.98
N MET A 42 -14.66 33.12 40.30
CA MET A 42 -15.95 32.93 40.94
C MET A 42 -16.87 34.00 40.36
N THR A 43 -17.46 33.73 39.20
CA THR A 43 -18.73 34.32 38.87
C THR A 43 -19.73 33.59 39.75
N PRO A 44 -20.34 34.25 40.76
CA PRO A 44 -21.54 33.68 41.31
C PRO A 44 -22.54 33.73 40.17
N ILE A 45 -22.88 32.58 39.61
CA ILE A 45 -24.22 32.40 39.07
C ILE A 45 -25.10 32.75 40.26
N LYS A 46 -25.65 33.97 40.26
CA LYS A 46 -26.74 34.34 41.14
C LYS A 46 -27.83 33.33 40.85
N GLN A 47 -27.87 32.26 41.64
CA GLN A 47 -29.08 31.52 41.86
C GLN A 47 -30.05 32.58 42.39
N ASN A 48 -30.90 33.08 41.50
CA ASN A 48 -32.16 33.69 41.89
C ASN A 48 -32.97 32.56 42.55
N ILE A 49 -32.63 32.26 43.81
CA ILE A 49 -33.60 31.78 44.76
C ILE A 49 -34.46 33.02 45.02
N GLY A 50 -35.37 33.27 44.10
CA GLY A 50 -36.44 34.22 44.29
C GLY A 50 -37.26 33.68 45.43
N TYR A 51 -36.97 34.12 46.65
CA TYR A 51 -38.06 34.35 47.59
C TYR A 51 -39.09 35.16 46.81
N PRO A 52 -40.37 34.77 46.78
CA PRO A 52 -41.38 35.65 46.24
C PRO A 52 -41.30 36.91 47.10
N GLN A 53 -40.68 37.97 46.57
CA GLN A 53 -41.03 39.30 47.01
C GLN A 53 -42.51 39.39 46.69
N VAL A 54 -43.31 39.28 47.74
CA VAL A 54 -44.62 39.91 47.77
C VAL A 54 -44.30 41.38 47.51
N GLN A 55 -44.36 41.80 46.24
CA GLN A 55 -44.55 43.19 45.92
C GLN A 55 -45.88 43.55 46.59
N GLN A 56 -45.77 44.14 47.78
CA GLN A 56 -46.78 45.04 48.26
C GLN A 56 -46.80 46.17 47.23
N THR A 57 -47.63 46.03 46.20
CA THR A 57 -48.18 47.21 45.55
C THR A 57 -48.93 47.95 46.64
N ILE A 58 -48.25 48.92 47.25
CA ILE A 58 -48.86 49.92 48.09
C ILE A 58 -49.80 50.65 47.15
N ASN A 59 -51.07 50.24 47.17
CA ASN A 59 -52.15 51.01 46.59
C ASN A 59 -52.23 52.28 47.44
N GLN A 60 -51.52 53.34 47.04
CA GLN A 60 -51.44 54.64 47.75
C GLN A 60 -52.75 55.44 47.63
N ASN A 61 -53.92 54.79 47.69
CA ASN A 61 -55.19 55.48 47.63
C ASN A 61 -56.28 54.86 48.50
N TYR A 62 -55.90 54.45 49.71
CA TYR A 62 -56.84 54.38 50.82
C TYR A 62 -56.27 55.18 51.97
N GLN A 63 -56.62 56.47 52.01
CA GLN A 63 -56.72 57.13 53.30
C GLN A 63 -57.69 56.30 54.15
N PRO A 64 -57.33 55.92 55.39
CA PRO A 64 -58.36 55.63 56.36
C PRO A 64 -59.09 56.96 56.58
N GLN A 65 -60.25 57.14 55.95
CA GLN A 65 -61.23 58.06 56.48
C GLN A 65 -61.59 57.53 57.87
N TYR A 66 -60.92 58.04 58.89
CA TYR A 66 -61.48 58.04 60.23
C TYR A 66 -62.76 58.88 60.14
N PRO A 67 -63.94 58.33 60.44
CA PRO A 67 -65.10 59.17 60.63
C PRO A 67 -64.80 60.06 61.83
N TYR A 68 -64.62 61.36 61.59
CA TYR A 68 -64.76 62.37 62.63
C TYR A 68 -66.16 62.21 63.23
N TYR A 69 -66.27 61.65 64.42
CA TYR A 69 -67.49 61.73 65.24
C TYR A 69 -67.43 62.99 66.09
N GLU A 70 -67.54 64.15 65.46
CA GLU A 70 -68.16 65.31 66.10
C GLU A 70 -69.60 65.39 65.61
N ASN A 71 -70.45 64.57 66.22
CA ASN A 71 -71.88 64.77 66.31
C ASN A 71 -72.32 64.00 67.54
N ALA A 72 -72.92 64.69 68.50
CA ALA A 72 -73.65 64.06 69.58
C ALA A 72 -74.67 63.09 68.96
N VAL A 73 -74.34 61.80 68.97
CA VAL A 73 -75.30 60.75 68.66
C VAL A 73 -76.35 60.89 69.76
N PRO A 74 -77.64 61.11 69.45
CA PRO A 74 -78.65 60.98 70.49
C PRO A 74 -78.43 59.59 71.09
N PHE A 75 -78.31 59.50 72.41
CA PHE A 75 -78.19 58.23 73.09
C PHE A 75 -79.49 57.47 72.82
N ILE A 76 -79.55 56.76 71.68
CA ILE A 76 -80.61 55.83 71.37
C ILE A 76 -80.43 54.78 72.44
N GLN A 77 -81.36 54.73 73.39
CA GLN A 77 -81.49 53.60 74.28
C GLN A 77 -81.88 52.42 73.39
N GLU A 78 -80.88 51.77 72.80
CA GLU A 78 -81.04 50.48 72.15
C GLU A 78 -81.59 49.55 73.22
N SER A 79 -82.74 48.94 72.94
CA SER A 79 -83.29 47.95 73.86
C SER A 79 -82.26 46.82 73.99
N LYS A 80 -82.21 46.19 75.17
CA LYS A 80 -81.34 45.03 75.42
C LYS A 80 -81.46 43.97 74.32
N GLU A 81 -82.65 43.84 73.73
CA GLU A 81 -82.95 42.92 72.64
C GLU A 81 -82.28 43.31 71.31
N GLN A 82 -82.22 44.60 70.95
CA GLN A 82 -81.51 45.08 69.75
C GLN A 82 -79.99 44.89 69.86
N LEU A 83 -79.42 45.10 71.04
CA LEU A 83 -78.00 44.82 71.34
C LEU A 83 -77.68 43.33 71.20
N LEU A 84 -78.53 42.47 71.78
CA LEU A 84 -78.38 41.01 71.67
C LEU A 84 -78.50 40.52 70.22
N GLN A 85 -79.42 41.08 69.43
CA GLN A 85 -79.54 40.76 68.00
C GLN A 85 -78.31 41.22 67.19
N ARG A 86 -77.75 42.41 67.50
CA ARG A 86 -76.52 42.86 66.84
C ARG A 86 -75.34 41.95 67.18
N ILE A 87 -75.20 41.55 68.45
CA ILE A 87 -74.15 40.60 68.88
C ILE A 87 -74.31 39.26 68.16
N ASP A 88 -75.53 38.70 68.11
CA ASP A 88 -75.78 37.43 67.41
C ASP A 88 -75.50 37.53 65.90
N ASN A 89 -75.83 38.66 65.26
CA ASN A 89 -75.51 38.90 63.85
C ASN A 89 -73.99 39.06 63.62
N MET A 90 -73.27 39.73 64.52
CA MET A 90 -71.81 39.82 64.46
C MET A 90 -71.16 38.45 64.66
N ASP A 91 -71.65 37.64 65.59
CA ASP A 91 -71.15 36.28 65.82
C ASP A 91 -71.40 35.38 64.60
N LYS A 92 -72.59 35.47 63.98
CA LYS A 92 -72.89 34.78 62.72
C LYS A 92 -71.96 35.22 61.59
N ASN A 93 -71.73 36.53 61.44
CA ASN A 93 -70.81 37.06 60.44
C ASN A 93 -69.37 36.60 60.69
N MET A 94 -68.91 36.60 61.94
CA MET A 94 -67.59 36.11 62.31
C MET A 94 -67.42 34.62 62.01
N ARG A 95 -68.44 33.79 62.25
CA ARG A 95 -68.43 32.38 61.87
C ARG A 95 -68.32 32.19 60.35
N VAL A 96 -69.06 32.96 59.56
CA VAL A 96 -68.99 32.92 58.09
C VAL A 96 -67.62 33.38 57.59
N ILE A 97 -67.05 34.43 58.17
CA ILE A 97 -65.71 34.93 57.83
C ILE A 97 -64.65 33.87 58.14
N ASN A 98 -64.71 33.23 59.32
CA ASN A 98 -63.77 32.17 59.69
C ASN A 98 -63.88 30.95 58.76
N GLN A 99 -65.09 30.55 58.37
CA GLN A 99 -65.27 29.47 57.39
C GLN A 99 -64.65 29.81 56.03
N LYS A 100 -64.88 31.03 55.53
CA LYS A 100 -64.25 31.49 54.27
C LYS A 100 -62.74 31.57 54.37
N TYR A 101 -62.22 31.99 55.52
CA TYR A 101 -60.78 32.06 55.77
C TYR A 101 -60.13 30.67 55.72
N GLU A 102 -60.70 29.67 56.41
CA GLU A 102 -60.16 28.30 56.37
C GLU A 102 -60.29 27.69 54.96
N GLN A 103 -61.38 27.93 54.25
CA GLN A 103 -61.52 27.50 52.84
C GLN A 103 -60.45 28.11 51.93
N LEU A 104 -60.23 29.43 52.01
CA LEU A 104 -59.20 30.12 51.24
C LEU A 104 -57.79 29.63 51.59
N LYS A 105 -57.55 29.31 52.86
CA LYS A 105 -56.28 28.75 53.32
C LYS A 105 -56.02 27.36 52.75
N GLU A 106 -57.04 26.49 52.74
CA GLU A 106 -56.95 25.18 52.08
C GLU A 106 -56.75 25.28 50.56
N GLU A 107 -57.43 26.20 49.89
CA GLU A 107 -57.25 26.47 48.46
C GLU A 107 -55.84 26.97 48.15
N LEU A 108 -55.32 27.89 48.97
CA LEU A 108 -53.95 28.39 48.83
C LEU A 108 -52.92 27.28 48.99
N GLU A 109 -53.12 26.36 49.95
CA GLU A 109 -52.20 25.24 50.15
C GLU A 109 -52.25 24.25 48.98
N LYS A 110 -53.44 23.97 48.43
CA LYS A 110 -53.59 23.16 47.21
C LYS A 110 -52.88 23.81 46.02
N GLU A 111 -52.98 25.12 45.86
CA GLU A 111 -52.32 25.82 44.75
C GLU A 111 -50.80 25.88 44.91
N ARG A 112 -50.29 25.97 46.15
CA ARG A 112 -48.87 25.82 46.46
C ARG A 112 -48.35 24.43 46.08
N SER A 113 -49.08 23.37 46.44
CA SER A 113 -48.70 22.00 46.04
C SER A 113 -48.71 21.83 44.52
N ARG A 114 -49.73 22.35 43.83
CA ARG A 114 -49.80 22.30 42.36
C ARG A 114 -48.63 23.03 41.69
N THR A 115 -48.30 24.22 42.17
CA THR A 115 -47.16 24.98 41.65
C THR A 115 -45.85 24.20 41.83
N PHE A 116 -45.65 23.61 43.01
CA PHE A 116 -44.48 22.78 43.28
C PHE A 116 -44.39 21.56 42.34
N ASP A 117 -45.51 20.85 42.11
CA ASP A 117 -45.55 19.71 41.20
C ASP A 117 -45.24 20.12 39.76
N ILE A 118 -45.75 21.27 39.32
CA ILE A 118 -45.48 21.82 37.98
C ILE A 118 -44.00 22.18 37.84
N ASP A 119 -43.40 22.84 38.83
CA ASP A 119 -41.98 23.19 38.82
C ASP A 119 -41.08 21.94 38.78
N GLN A 120 -41.48 20.88 39.49
CA GLN A 120 -40.80 19.60 39.45
C GLN A 120 -40.89 18.96 38.06
N GLN A 121 -42.09 18.96 37.45
CA GLN A 121 -42.28 18.44 36.09
C GLN A 121 -41.48 19.24 35.05
N TYR A 122 -41.45 20.57 35.17
CA TYR A 122 -40.66 21.43 34.28
C TYR A 122 -39.17 21.13 34.38
N SER A 123 -38.66 20.97 35.60
CA SER A 123 -37.25 20.61 35.84
C SER A 123 -36.88 19.27 35.22
N GLN A 124 -37.75 18.26 35.36
CA GLN A 124 -37.55 16.95 34.74
C GLN A 124 -37.59 17.02 33.21
N LEU A 125 -38.52 17.80 32.64
CA LEU A 125 -38.63 18.00 31.20
C LEU A 125 -37.39 18.71 30.64
N PHE A 126 -36.91 19.75 31.32
CA PHE A 126 -35.72 20.48 30.94
C PHE A 126 -34.47 19.59 30.95
N GLN A 127 -34.33 18.72 31.95
CA GLN A 127 -33.22 17.76 31.99
C GLN A 127 -33.28 16.78 30.81
N ARG A 128 -34.45 16.23 30.51
CA ARG A 128 -34.64 15.35 29.34
C ARG A 128 -34.31 16.04 28.02
N TYR A 129 -34.68 17.31 27.88
CA TYR A 129 -34.34 18.11 26.71
C TYR A 129 -32.81 18.24 26.55
N GLN A 130 -32.09 18.56 27.63
CA GLN A 130 -30.63 18.64 27.58
C GLN A 130 -29.97 17.31 27.22
N ASP A 131 -30.49 16.20 27.74
CA ASP A 131 -29.96 14.87 27.45
C ASP A 131 -30.22 14.48 25.99
N GLN A 132 -31.39 14.83 25.43
CA GLN A 132 -31.69 14.66 24.01
C GLN A 132 -30.80 15.53 23.12
N GLU A 133 -30.53 16.78 23.50
CA GLU A 133 -29.63 17.67 22.74
C GLU A 133 -28.19 17.13 22.72
N LYS A 134 -27.71 16.59 23.85
CA LYS A 134 -26.41 15.91 23.91
C LYS A 134 -26.35 14.68 23.04
N GLU A 135 -27.41 13.87 23.05
CA GLU A 135 -27.48 12.66 22.23
C GLU A 135 -27.51 12.99 20.74
N LEU A 136 -28.25 14.05 20.34
CA LEU A 136 -28.25 14.53 18.97
C LEU A 136 -26.86 14.98 18.51
N LYS A 137 -26.12 15.71 19.34
CA LYS A 137 -24.72 16.10 19.04
C LYS A 137 -23.80 14.88 18.85
N LYS A 138 -23.97 13.82 19.65
CA LYS A 138 -23.23 12.57 19.45
C LYS A 138 -23.59 11.91 18.13
N GLN A 139 -24.89 11.83 17.80
CA GLN A 139 -25.34 11.26 16.53
C GLN A 139 -24.81 12.03 15.32
N GLU A 140 -24.78 13.37 15.38
CA GLU A 140 -24.18 14.19 14.31
C GLU A 140 -22.68 13.89 14.11
N GLN A 141 -21.93 13.68 15.19
CA GLN A 141 -20.51 13.29 15.12
C GLN A 141 -20.34 11.90 14.49
N ILE A 142 -21.20 10.95 14.86
CA ILE A 142 -21.20 9.60 14.28
C ILE A 142 -21.49 9.66 12.78
N VAL A 143 -22.51 10.41 12.37
CA VAL A 143 -22.87 10.57 10.94
C VAL A 143 -21.71 11.17 10.16
N LYS A 144 -21.06 12.23 10.66
CA LYS A 144 -19.86 12.80 10.02
C LYS A 144 -18.72 11.78 9.88
N SER A 145 -18.51 10.96 10.90
CA SER A 145 -17.50 9.88 10.84
C SER A 145 -17.86 8.85 9.76
N ILE A 146 -19.13 8.45 9.68
CA ILE A 146 -19.62 7.49 8.67
C ILE A 146 -19.47 8.07 7.26
N GLU A 147 -19.84 9.34 7.05
CA GLU A 147 -19.67 10.01 5.75
C GLU A 147 -18.21 10.06 5.32
N ASN A 148 -17.29 10.32 6.24
CA ASN A 148 -15.86 10.31 5.95
C ASN A 148 -15.36 8.91 5.57
N MET A 149 -15.77 7.88 6.31
CA MET A 149 -15.45 6.49 5.98
C MET A 149 -16.02 6.09 4.61
N TYR A 150 -17.26 6.49 4.30
CA TYR A 150 -17.87 6.24 2.99
C TYR A 150 -17.11 6.91 1.86
N LYS A 151 -16.73 8.19 2.02
CA LYS A 151 -15.91 8.92 1.03
C LYS A 151 -14.55 8.26 0.82
N GLN A 152 -13.92 7.75 1.87
CA GLN A 152 -12.64 7.05 1.74
C GLN A 152 -12.82 5.73 0.98
N ALA A 153 -13.78 4.89 1.38
CA ALA A 153 -14.08 3.65 0.69
C ALA A 153 -14.40 3.86 -0.80
N GLN A 154 -15.09 4.95 -1.13
CA GLN A 154 -15.37 5.31 -2.52
C GLN A 154 -14.10 5.64 -3.33
N ARG A 155 -13.12 6.32 -2.72
CA ARG A 155 -11.82 6.57 -3.38
C ARG A 155 -11.05 5.28 -3.58
N ASP A 156 -11.00 4.42 -2.57
CA ASP A 156 -10.29 3.13 -2.64
C ASP A 156 -10.88 2.24 -3.77
N ILE A 157 -12.21 2.23 -3.92
CA ILE A 157 -12.89 1.52 -5.01
C ILE A 157 -12.50 2.10 -6.38
N GLN A 158 -12.45 3.43 -6.52
CA GLN A 158 -12.05 4.07 -7.77
C GLN A 158 -10.59 3.74 -8.12
N GLU A 159 -9.68 3.80 -7.14
CA GLU A 159 -8.29 3.42 -7.33
C GLU A 159 -8.17 1.96 -7.79
N TYR A 160 -8.89 1.04 -7.13
CA TYR A 160 -8.93 -0.36 -7.51
C TYR A 160 -9.41 -0.57 -8.96
N GLN A 161 -10.47 0.14 -9.39
CA GLN A 161 -10.95 0.10 -10.78
C GLN A 161 -9.87 0.56 -11.76
N THR A 162 -9.16 1.65 -11.47
CA THR A 162 -8.08 2.12 -12.37
C THR A 162 -6.92 1.13 -12.46
N VAL A 163 -6.56 0.46 -11.35
CA VAL A 163 -5.53 -0.59 -11.34
C VAL A 163 -5.99 -1.80 -12.15
N GLN A 164 -7.26 -2.20 -11.99
CA GLN A 164 -7.85 -3.30 -12.74
C GLN A 164 -7.82 -3.04 -14.26
N GLU A 165 -8.16 -1.82 -14.70
CA GLU A 165 -8.07 -1.43 -16.11
C GLU A 165 -6.64 -1.48 -16.64
N LYS A 166 -5.67 -0.98 -15.87
CA LYS A 166 -4.23 -1.07 -16.23
C LYS A 166 -3.79 -2.52 -16.38
N PHE A 167 -4.20 -3.38 -15.45
CA PHE A 167 -3.87 -4.80 -15.49
C PHE A 167 -4.48 -5.51 -16.70
N GLN A 168 -5.74 -5.21 -17.05
CA GLN A 168 -6.37 -5.74 -18.26
C GLN A 168 -5.66 -5.29 -19.55
N LYS A 169 -5.23 -4.02 -19.62
CA LYS A 169 -4.44 -3.53 -20.77
C LYS A 169 -3.11 -4.25 -20.89
N LEU A 170 -2.41 -4.46 -19.76
CA LEU A 170 -1.14 -5.18 -19.72
C LEU A 170 -1.32 -6.65 -20.14
N LEU A 171 -2.38 -7.32 -19.69
CA LEU A 171 -2.70 -8.70 -20.09
C LEU A 171 -2.89 -8.79 -21.61
N LYS A 172 -3.71 -7.92 -22.21
CA LYS A 172 -3.91 -7.89 -23.67
C LYS A 172 -2.61 -7.65 -24.44
N GLN A 173 -1.75 -6.77 -23.92
CA GLN A 173 -0.44 -6.54 -24.51
C GLN A 173 0.43 -7.82 -24.45
N LYS A 174 0.47 -8.49 -23.30
CA LYS A 174 1.26 -9.71 -23.11
C LYS A 174 0.73 -10.88 -23.94
N GLU A 175 -0.58 -11.01 -24.09
CA GLU A 175 -1.20 -11.98 -25.00
C GLU A 175 -0.77 -11.74 -26.45
N LYS A 176 -0.70 -10.48 -26.89
CA LYS A 176 -0.21 -10.13 -28.22
C LYS A 176 1.26 -10.50 -28.39
N GLU A 177 2.12 -10.14 -27.43
CA GLU A 177 3.55 -10.51 -27.45
C GLU A 177 3.74 -12.03 -27.53
N ILE A 178 2.97 -12.81 -26.75
CA ILE A 178 3.01 -14.28 -26.79
C ILE A 178 2.62 -14.81 -28.16
N ASN A 179 1.58 -14.26 -28.79
CA ASN A 179 1.14 -14.69 -30.11
C ASN A 179 2.19 -14.35 -31.19
N ASP A 180 2.82 -13.18 -31.11
CA ASP A 180 3.92 -12.80 -32.00
C ASP A 180 5.12 -13.74 -31.84
N PHE A 181 5.48 -14.13 -30.61
CA PHE A 181 6.54 -15.12 -30.36
C PHE A 181 6.18 -16.50 -30.88
N LYS A 182 4.93 -16.95 -30.74
CA LYS A 182 4.47 -18.22 -31.32
C LYS A 182 4.61 -18.22 -32.83
N LEU A 183 4.27 -17.12 -33.50
CA LEU A 183 4.41 -17.00 -34.95
C LEU A 183 5.89 -17.12 -35.37
N LYS A 184 6.77 -16.36 -34.73
CA LYS A 184 8.23 -16.43 -34.98
C LYS A 184 8.80 -17.83 -34.76
N LEU A 185 8.34 -18.54 -33.73
CA LEU A 185 8.77 -19.91 -33.45
C LEU A 185 8.37 -20.86 -34.59
N VAL A 186 7.18 -20.70 -35.16
CA VAL A 186 6.72 -21.49 -36.31
C VAL A 186 7.55 -21.17 -37.55
N GLU A 187 7.80 -19.88 -37.82
CA GLU A 187 8.66 -19.44 -38.92
C GLU A 187 10.07 -20.02 -38.81
N GLU A 188 10.68 -19.94 -37.62
CA GLU A 188 12.02 -20.48 -37.39
C GLU A 188 12.05 -22.00 -37.52
N LYS A 189 11.03 -22.71 -37.04
CA LYS A 189 10.90 -24.16 -37.23
C LYS A 189 10.85 -24.52 -38.71
N ASN A 190 10.06 -23.80 -39.52
CA ASN A 190 9.97 -24.04 -40.96
C ASN A 190 11.29 -23.74 -41.66
N LEU A 191 11.99 -22.65 -41.27
CA LEU A 191 13.32 -22.34 -41.80
C LEU A 191 14.32 -23.46 -41.50
N ARG A 192 14.38 -23.96 -40.27
CA ARG A 192 15.28 -25.08 -39.91
C ARG A 192 14.96 -26.36 -40.66
N VAL A 193 13.69 -26.67 -40.88
CA VAL A 193 13.27 -27.84 -41.67
C VAL A 193 13.78 -27.70 -43.10
N ASN A 194 13.55 -26.55 -43.74
CA ASN A 194 14.01 -26.28 -45.10
C ASN A 194 15.54 -26.31 -45.22
N GLU A 195 16.26 -25.72 -44.26
CA GLU A 195 17.73 -25.74 -44.20
C GLU A 195 18.26 -27.17 -44.08
N ASN A 196 17.66 -27.97 -43.20
CA ASN A 196 18.03 -29.38 -43.02
C ASN A 196 17.76 -30.19 -44.30
N GLU A 197 16.61 -30.00 -44.95
CA GLU A 197 16.31 -30.67 -46.22
C GLU A 197 17.33 -30.31 -47.31
N ARG A 198 17.70 -29.02 -47.40
CA ARG A 198 18.72 -28.55 -48.32
C ARG A 198 20.09 -29.19 -48.03
N LEU A 199 20.52 -29.21 -46.77
CA LEU A 199 21.79 -29.82 -46.36
C LEU A 199 21.81 -31.33 -46.65
N VAL A 200 20.70 -32.04 -46.42
CA VAL A 200 20.58 -33.47 -46.74
C VAL A 200 20.71 -33.69 -48.25
N GLN A 201 20.10 -32.83 -49.08
CA GLN A 201 20.23 -32.91 -50.53
C GLN A 201 21.68 -32.66 -50.99
N GLU A 202 22.33 -31.61 -50.48
CA GLU A 202 23.74 -31.29 -50.77
C GLU A 202 24.67 -32.44 -50.36
N PHE A 203 24.47 -33.02 -49.17
CA PHE A 203 25.25 -34.14 -48.69
C PHE A 203 25.04 -35.39 -49.55
N THR A 204 23.80 -35.67 -49.96
CA THR A 204 23.46 -36.81 -50.82
C THR A 204 24.10 -36.69 -52.20
N LEU A 205 24.09 -35.48 -52.80
CA LEU A 205 24.76 -35.21 -54.08
C LEU A 205 26.27 -35.40 -53.94
N THR A 206 26.89 -34.78 -52.94
CA THR A 206 28.33 -34.88 -52.69
C THR A 206 28.77 -36.34 -52.48
N TYR A 207 27.97 -37.12 -51.73
CA TYR A 207 28.23 -38.54 -51.51
C TYR A 207 28.16 -39.34 -52.83
N LYS A 208 27.16 -39.08 -53.68
CA LYS A 208 27.07 -39.74 -55.00
C LYS A 208 28.27 -39.41 -55.88
N ASP A 209 28.70 -38.15 -55.92
CA ASP A 209 29.86 -37.72 -56.71
C ASP A 209 31.15 -38.39 -56.22
N LEU A 210 31.34 -38.48 -54.90
CA LEU A 210 32.47 -39.20 -54.30
C LEU A 210 32.44 -40.70 -54.62
N CYS A 211 31.27 -41.34 -54.59
CA CYS A 211 31.13 -42.73 -55.00
C CYS A 211 31.49 -42.94 -56.48
N LEU A 212 31.05 -42.05 -57.37
CA LEU A 212 31.40 -42.09 -58.79
C LEU A 212 32.91 -41.94 -59.00
N LEU A 213 33.53 -40.95 -58.35
CA LEU A 213 34.98 -40.73 -58.41
C LEU A 213 35.75 -41.94 -57.87
N ASN A 214 35.32 -42.52 -56.76
CA ASN A 214 35.96 -43.71 -56.20
C ASN A 214 35.86 -44.91 -57.15
N ASN A 215 34.71 -45.11 -57.80
CA ASN A 215 34.54 -46.15 -58.81
C ASN A 215 35.48 -45.93 -60.01
N GLN A 216 35.61 -44.69 -60.49
CA GLN A 216 36.57 -44.33 -61.55
C GLN A 216 38.02 -44.64 -61.14
N LEU A 217 38.43 -44.25 -59.93
CA LEU A 217 39.78 -44.54 -59.41
C LEU A 217 40.05 -46.04 -59.26
N ILE A 218 39.04 -46.83 -58.89
CA ILE A 218 39.15 -48.29 -58.86
C ILE A 218 39.37 -48.85 -60.27
N GLU A 219 38.62 -48.35 -61.26
CA GLU A 219 38.73 -48.76 -62.65
C GLU A 219 40.09 -48.38 -63.26
N GLU A 220 40.56 -47.16 -63.03
CA GLU A 220 41.91 -46.70 -63.41
C GLU A 220 43.00 -47.55 -62.74
N ASN A 221 42.86 -47.89 -61.45
CA ASN A 221 43.79 -48.79 -60.76
C ASN A 221 43.81 -50.19 -61.38
N ASN A 222 42.66 -50.71 -61.79
CA ASN A 222 42.58 -52.01 -62.45
C ASN A 222 43.24 -51.97 -63.84
N GLN A 223 43.04 -50.90 -64.61
CA GLN A 223 43.72 -50.68 -65.88
C GLN A 223 45.25 -50.62 -65.69
N LEU A 224 45.72 -49.85 -64.70
CA LEU A 224 47.15 -49.76 -64.36
C LEU A 224 47.74 -51.12 -63.97
N LYS A 225 47.04 -51.90 -63.13
CA LYS A 225 47.47 -53.27 -62.81
C LYS A 225 47.61 -54.13 -64.06
N THR A 226 46.68 -53.99 -65.00
CA THR A 226 46.70 -54.74 -66.26
C THR A 226 47.92 -54.35 -67.11
N ILE A 227 48.22 -53.05 -67.22
CA ILE A 227 49.40 -52.53 -67.93
C ILE A 227 50.72 -52.99 -67.28
N ILE A 228 50.77 -53.02 -65.94
CA ILE A 228 51.96 -53.44 -65.19
C ILE A 228 52.18 -54.97 -65.30
N LEU A 229 51.09 -55.74 -65.35
CA LEU A 229 51.11 -57.20 -65.46
C LEU A 229 51.18 -57.69 -66.92
N ASP A 230 51.14 -56.78 -67.89
CA ASP A 230 51.28 -57.10 -69.32
C ASP A 230 52.72 -57.60 -69.58
N PRO A 231 52.90 -58.83 -70.08
CA PRO A 231 54.21 -59.49 -70.16
C PRO A 231 55.20 -58.84 -71.14
N ASP A 232 54.76 -57.90 -71.98
CA ASP A 232 55.61 -57.22 -72.97
C ASP A 232 56.41 -56.02 -72.44
N ASN A 233 56.30 -55.68 -71.14
CA ASN A 233 57.05 -54.58 -70.54
C ASN A 233 58.23 -55.01 -69.63
N GLN A 234 58.66 -56.28 -69.71
CA GLN A 234 59.87 -56.76 -69.02
C GLN A 234 61.15 -56.57 -69.83
N GLN A 235 61.47 -55.33 -70.17
CA GLN A 235 62.84 -54.96 -70.50
C GLN A 235 63.10 -53.56 -69.94
N TYR A 236 63.72 -53.49 -68.76
CA TYR A 236 64.87 -52.63 -68.50
C TYR A 236 65.42 -53.00 -67.11
N SER A 237 66.34 -53.95 -67.14
CA SER A 237 67.42 -54.01 -66.16
C SER A 237 68.37 -52.86 -66.48
N LEU A 238 68.66 -51.97 -65.52
CA LEU A 238 69.91 -51.19 -65.53
C LEU A 238 70.21 -50.64 -64.14
N SER A 239 71.36 -51.11 -63.65
CA SER A 239 72.20 -50.52 -62.62
C SER A 239 72.44 -49.02 -62.80
N SER A 240 72.51 -48.25 -61.71
CA SER A 240 73.48 -47.16 -61.59
C SER A 240 73.79 -46.82 -60.13
N LYS A 241 75.01 -47.14 -59.75
CA LYS A 241 75.74 -46.58 -58.61
C LYS A 241 76.16 -45.14 -58.96
N LYS A 242 76.18 -44.28 -57.93
CA LYS A 242 76.95 -43.04 -57.74
C LYS A 242 76.27 -41.68 -57.94
N GLN A 243 76.54 -40.85 -56.92
CA GLN A 243 76.79 -39.41 -56.94
C GLN A 243 75.60 -38.45 -57.03
N SER A 244 75.24 -37.91 -55.86
CA SER A 244 75.35 -36.46 -55.63
C SER A 244 75.20 -36.15 -54.14
N GLU A 245 76.31 -36.25 -53.40
CA GLU A 245 76.55 -35.33 -52.28
C GLU A 245 76.74 -33.95 -52.92
N GLN A 246 75.66 -33.19 -53.02
CA GLN A 246 75.73 -31.76 -53.28
C GLN A 246 75.42 -31.04 -51.98
N ASN A 247 76.47 -30.37 -51.50
CA ASN A 247 76.40 -29.24 -50.59
C ASN A 247 75.21 -28.33 -50.92
N PHE A 248 74.34 -28.13 -49.94
CA PHE A 248 73.75 -26.83 -49.70
C PHE A 248 74.19 -26.37 -48.32
N GLN A 249 75.35 -25.72 -48.26
CA GLN A 249 75.42 -24.52 -47.44
C GLN A 249 74.58 -23.47 -48.15
N THR A 250 73.53 -22.98 -47.51
CA THR A 250 73.06 -21.58 -47.63
C THR A 250 71.99 -21.33 -46.58
N ASN A 251 72.37 -20.52 -45.59
CA ASN A 251 71.65 -19.35 -45.12
C ASN A 251 70.15 -19.46 -44.84
N THR A 252 69.83 -19.33 -43.55
CA THR A 252 68.75 -18.49 -43.00
C THR A 252 67.37 -18.61 -43.65
N ASP A 253 66.53 -19.48 -43.10
CA ASP A 253 65.07 -19.33 -43.11
C ASP A 253 64.46 -20.17 -41.97
N VAL A 254 65.11 -20.13 -40.82
CA VAL A 254 64.52 -20.55 -39.55
C VAL A 254 64.09 -19.23 -38.92
N LEU A 255 62.79 -18.95 -38.93
CA LEU A 255 62.26 -17.85 -38.11
C LEU A 255 62.63 -18.18 -36.66
N ASP A 256 63.25 -17.23 -35.98
CA ASP A 256 63.52 -17.38 -34.55
C ASP A 256 62.19 -17.54 -33.80
N ASP A 257 62.14 -18.36 -32.74
CA ASP A 257 60.94 -18.62 -31.94
C ASP A 257 60.07 -17.37 -31.62
N PRO A 258 60.61 -16.16 -31.35
CA PRO A 258 59.82 -14.95 -31.20
C PRO A 258 59.12 -14.45 -32.48
N GLU A 259 59.74 -14.56 -33.65
CA GLU A 259 59.16 -14.13 -34.94
C GLU A 259 58.04 -15.08 -35.37
N LEU A 260 58.26 -16.39 -35.20
CA LEU A 260 57.23 -17.42 -35.44
C LEU A 260 56.02 -17.19 -34.54
N LYS A 261 56.24 -16.86 -33.26
CA LYS A 261 55.18 -16.53 -32.31
C LYS A 261 54.42 -15.25 -32.71
N GLN A 262 55.10 -14.28 -33.31
CA GLN A 262 54.48 -13.03 -33.77
C GLN A 262 53.58 -13.26 -35.00
N ILE A 263 54.02 -14.07 -35.97
CA ILE A 263 53.22 -14.47 -37.14
C ILE A 263 51.99 -15.27 -36.71
N VAL A 264 52.15 -16.24 -35.79
CA VAL A 264 51.04 -17.01 -35.21
C VAL A 264 50.04 -16.11 -34.47
N GLN A 265 50.51 -15.08 -33.75
CA GLN A 265 49.63 -14.12 -33.09
C GLN A 265 48.91 -13.18 -34.07
N GLN A 266 49.53 -12.83 -35.20
CA GLN A 266 48.88 -12.03 -36.25
C GLN A 266 47.81 -12.84 -36.98
N TYR A 267 48.09 -14.10 -37.30
CA TYR A 267 47.10 -15.04 -37.84
C TYR A 267 45.85 -15.15 -36.94
N LEU A 268 46.04 -15.30 -35.63
CA LEU A 268 44.94 -15.39 -34.65
C LEU A 268 44.19 -14.07 -34.40
N LYS A 269 44.77 -12.92 -34.76
CA LYS A 269 44.14 -11.59 -34.58
C LYS A 269 43.35 -11.13 -35.79
N ASN A 270 43.70 -11.60 -36.98
CA ASN A 270 43.14 -11.14 -38.25
C ASN A 270 42.18 -12.17 -38.88
N ASP A 271 41.38 -12.87 -38.06
CA ASP A 271 40.33 -13.81 -38.48
C ASP A 271 40.77 -14.86 -39.51
N ASP A 272 41.81 -15.63 -39.19
CA ASP A 272 42.24 -16.81 -39.96
C ASP A 272 42.70 -16.49 -41.40
N ASP A 273 43.28 -15.31 -41.63
CA ASP A 273 43.86 -14.96 -42.93
C ASP A 273 45.03 -15.90 -43.28
N GLN A 274 44.77 -16.79 -44.25
CA GLN A 274 45.68 -17.86 -44.69
C GLN A 274 47.02 -17.32 -45.24
N GLN A 275 47.08 -16.03 -45.59
CA GLN A 275 48.32 -15.40 -46.04
C GLN A 275 49.43 -15.48 -44.99
N TYR A 276 49.10 -15.43 -43.70
CA TYR A 276 50.08 -15.51 -42.61
C TYR A 276 50.60 -16.93 -42.37
N LEU A 277 49.82 -17.96 -42.67
CA LEU A 277 50.27 -19.35 -42.59
C LEU A 277 51.25 -19.70 -43.72
N ASN A 278 51.13 -19.05 -44.87
CA ASN A 278 52.05 -19.23 -46.00
C ASN A 278 53.44 -18.64 -45.75
N LEU A 279 53.58 -17.75 -44.75
CA LEU A 279 54.87 -17.19 -44.31
C LEU A 279 55.64 -18.15 -43.40
N ILE A 280 55.02 -19.25 -42.93
CA ILE A 280 55.66 -20.21 -42.03
C ILE A 280 56.38 -21.29 -42.86
N PRO A 281 57.70 -21.45 -42.71
CA PRO A 281 58.43 -22.52 -43.37
C PRO A 281 57.85 -23.89 -43.02
N LYS A 282 57.70 -24.78 -44.02
CA LYS A 282 57.11 -26.13 -43.85
C LYS A 282 57.73 -26.94 -42.70
N LYS A 283 59.02 -26.71 -42.41
CA LYS A 283 59.77 -27.38 -41.33
C LYS A 283 59.32 -26.98 -39.92
N GLN A 284 58.66 -25.83 -39.74
CA GLN A 284 58.23 -25.28 -38.45
C GLN A 284 56.70 -25.34 -38.23
N LEU A 285 55.96 -25.86 -39.20
CA LEU A 285 54.49 -25.87 -39.18
C LEU A 285 53.91 -26.67 -37.99
N ARG A 286 54.61 -27.74 -37.55
CA ARG A 286 54.25 -28.48 -36.33
C ARG A 286 54.39 -27.61 -35.07
N THR A 287 55.45 -26.83 -34.95
CA THR A 287 55.70 -25.95 -33.81
C THR A 287 54.66 -24.83 -33.76
N ALA A 288 54.34 -24.24 -34.92
CA ALA A 288 53.28 -23.24 -35.05
C ALA A 288 51.90 -23.77 -34.62
N ILE A 289 51.53 -24.99 -35.02
CA ILE A 289 50.27 -25.64 -34.59
C ILE A 289 50.22 -25.82 -33.07
N THR A 290 51.34 -26.22 -32.43
CA THR A 290 51.41 -26.35 -30.97
C THR A 290 51.22 -24.99 -30.29
N MET A 291 51.87 -23.93 -30.79
CA MET A 291 51.68 -22.57 -30.26
C MET A 291 50.24 -22.07 -30.42
N ILE A 292 49.59 -22.34 -31.56
CA ILE A 292 48.17 -22.00 -31.78
C ILE A 292 47.29 -22.69 -30.73
N LYS A 293 47.51 -23.99 -30.48
CA LYS A 293 46.76 -24.75 -29.47
C LYS A 293 46.94 -24.16 -28.07
N GLU A 294 48.17 -23.85 -27.67
CA GLU A 294 48.47 -23.25 -26.37
C GLU A 294 47.84 -21.87 -26.19
N ILE A 295 47.90 -21.01 -27.23
CA ILE A 295 47.31 -19.67 -27.19
C ILE A 295 45.78 -19.75 -27.10
N LEU A 296 45.14 -20.61 -27.91
CA LEU A 296 43.69 -20.82 -27.84
C LEU A 296 43.26 -21.37 -26.48
N GLN A 297 44.00 -22.33 -25.93
CA GLN A 297 43.70 -22.90 -24.61
C GLN A 297 43.86 -21.86 -23.49
N SER A 298 44.85 -20.97 -23.59
CA SER A 298 45.05 -19.84 -22.66
C SER A 298 43.92 -18.80 -22.77
N ILE A 299 43.49 -18.45 -23.99
CA ILE A 299 42.39 -17.50 -24.23
C ILE A 299 41.08 -18.07 -23.70
N THR A 300 40.77 -19.35 -23.97
CA THR A 300 39.58 -20.03 -23.47
C THR A 300 39.59 -20.09 -21.95
N SER A 301 40.75 -20.40 -21.33
CA SER A 301 40.89 -20.42 -19.87
C SER A 301 40.68 -19.04 -19.24
N LYS A 302 41.20 -17.97 -19.86
CA LYS A 302 41.00 -16.59 -19.42
C LYS A 302 39.55 -16.11 -19.60
N LYS A 303 38.92 -16.41 -20.74
CA LYS A 303 37.49 -16.11 -20.97
C LYS A 303 36.60 -16.86 -20.00
N LEU A 304 36.88 -18.14 -19.72
CA LEU A 304 36.15 -18.93 -18.73
C LEU A 304 36.33 -18.38 -17.32
N GLY A 305 37.54 -17.92 -16.97
CA GLY A 305 37.81 -17.23 -15.70
C GLY A 305 37.05 -15.91 -15.55
N ALA A 306 36.98 -15.10 -16.62
CA ALA A 306 36.22 -13.85 -16.66
C ALA A 306 34.69 -14.05 -16.63
N ILE A 307 34.19 -15.10 -17.26
CA ILE A 307 32.76 -15.48 -17.21
C ILE A 307 32.42 -15.99 -15.80
N LYS A 308 33.29 -16.80 -15.19
CA LYS A 308 33.11 -17.25 -13.80
C LYS A 308 33.18 -16.09 -12.80
N SER A 309 34.07 -15.11 -12.97
CA SER A 309 34.13 -13.95 -12.07
C SER A 309 32.94 -12.99 -12.22
N SER A 310 32.37 -12.86 -13.42
CA SER A 310 31.19 -12.01 -13.68
C SER A 310 29.85 -12.68 -13.33
N GLN A 311 29.71 -14.00 -13.49
CA GLN A 311 28.48 -14.73 -13.12
C GLN A 311 28.36 -15.05 -11.62
N PHE A 312 29.46 -15.16 -10.87
CA PHE A 312 29.42 -15.53 -9.45
C PHE A 312 29.44 -14.36 -8.46
N GLN A 313 29.60 -13.10 -8.91
CA GLN A 313 29.55 -11.93 -8.02
C GLN A 313 28.14 -11.36 -7.81
N GLN A 314 27.23 -11.48 -8.77
CA GLN A 314 25.86 -10.93 -8.63
C GLN A 314 24.96 -11.70 -7.63
N PRO A 315 25.01 -13.04 -7.50
CA PRO A 315 24.11 -13.76 -6.59
C PRO A 315 24.40 -13.53 -5.10
N LYS A 316 25.65 -13.22 -4.74
CA LYS A 316 26.04 -12.99 -3.34
C LYS A 316 25.54 -11.66 -2.81
N GLN A 317 25.62 -10.60 -3.61
CA GLN A 317 25.13 -9.27 -3.24
C GLN A 317 23.60 -9.25 -3.06
N ILE A 318 22.87 -9.94 -3.92
CA ILE A 318 21.39 -10.03 -3.83
C ILE A 318 20.95 -10.78 -2.57
N ASN A 319 21.66 -11.85 -2.19
CA ASN A 319 21.34 -12.58 -0.96
C ASN A 319 21.68 -11.78 0.31
N GLU A 320 22.81 -11.07 0.35
CA GLU A 320 23.18 -10.20 1.47
C GLU A 320 22.19 -9.02 1.62
N GLU A 321 21.70 -8.47 0.50
CA GLU A 321 20.68 -7.41 0.49
C GLU A 321 19.31 -7.92 0.99
N ILE A 322 18.87 -9.11 0.59
CA ILE A 322 17.62 -9.71 1.09
C ILE A 322 17.75 -10.02 2.58
N GLU A 323 18.91 -10.52 3.04
CA GLU A 323 19.14 -10.86 4.44
C GLU A 323 19.22 -9.63 5.36
N THR A 324 19.84 -8.53 4.89
CA THR A 324 19.84 -7.25 5.60
C THR A 324 18.45 -6.61 5.67
N ASN A 325 17.68 -6.65 4.58
CA ASN A 325 16.29 -6.20 4.56
C ASN A 325 15.39 -7.04 5.47
N LEU A 326 15.60 -8.36 5.54
CA LEU A 326 14.91 -9.26 6.46
C LEU A 326 15.19 -8.90 7.93
N GLN A 327 16.45 -8.62 8.27
CA GLN A 327 16.81 -8.19 9.62
C GLN A 327 16.17 -6.84 9.99
N GLN A 328 16.11 -5.89 9.05
CA GLN A 328 15.49 -4.59 9.27
C GLN A 328 13.98 -4.71 9.47
N ALA A 329 13.29 -5.54 8.67
CA ALA A 329 11.86 -5.81 8.83
C ALA A 329 11.54 -6.49 10.16
N ARG A 330 12.39 -7.42 10.62
CA ARG A 330 12.26 -8.05 11.96
C ARG A 330 12.41 -7.03 13.09
N LYS A 331 13.37 -6.10 12.99
CA LYS A 331 13.53 -5.00 13.97
C LYS A 331 12.31 -4.07 13.98
N GLN A 332 11.76 -3.75 12.81
CA GLN A 332 10.55 -2.92 12.70
C GLN A 332 9.34 -3.61 13.34
N LYS A 333 9.16 -4.92 13.12
CA LYS A 333 8.13 -5.72 13.79
C LYS A 333 8.26 -5.67 15.31
N GLU A 334 9.47 -5.85 15.85
CA GLU A 334 9.70 -5.78 17.30
C GLU A 334 9.41 -4.38 17.87
N PHE A 335 9.75 -3.33 17.14
CA PHE A 335 9.46 -1.95 17.53
C PHE A 335 7.94 -1.71 17.63
N LEU A 336 7.18 -2.09 16.59
CA LEU A 336 5.73 -1.94 16.56
C LEU A 336 5.06 -2.73 17.70
N ILE A 337 5.52 -3.96 17.98
CA ILE A 337 5.02 -4.76 19.11
C ILE A 337 5.29 -4.07 20.46
N LYS A 338 6.46 -3.45 20.64
CA LYS A 338 6.77 -2.68 21.85
C LYS A 338 5.87 -1.46 21.99
N GLU A 339 5.59 -0.75 20.90
CA GLU A 339 4.72 0.42 20.90
C GLU A 339 3.27 0.04 21.25
N ILE A 340 2.75 -1.03 20.64
CA ILE A 340 1.44 -1.60 20.97
C ILE A 340 1.34 -1.94 22.46
N LYS A 341 2.37 -2.59 23.03
CA LYS A 341 2.42 -2.90 24.46
C LYS A 341 2.42 -1.64 25.33
N GLN A 342 3.20 -0.62 24.96
CA GLN A 342 3.22 0.64 25.70
C GLN A 342 1.87 1.37 25.67
N LYS A 343 1.18 1.39 24.52
CA LYS A 343 -0.16 2.00 24.40
C LYS A 343 -1.21 1.22 25.18
N MET A 344 -1.17 -0.12 25.16
CA MET A 344 -2.02 -0.95 26.03
C MET A 344 -1.73 -0.74 27.52
N ASP A 345 -0.46 -0.63 27.92
CA ASP A 345 -0.09 -0.36 29.31
C ASP A 345 -0.59 1.01 29.78
N LYS A 346 -0.61 2.02 28.90
CA LYS A 346 -1.19 3.33 29.19
C LYS A 346 -2.70 3.25 29.42
N ILE A 347 -3.41 2.47 28.60
CA ILE A 347 -4.84 2.19 28.81
C ILE A 347 -5.07 1.52 30.17
N ILE A 348 -4.29 0.49 30.49
CA ILE A 348 -4.46 -0.30 31.73
C ILE A 348 -4.10 0.53 32.98
N LYS A 349 -3.10 1.42 32.90
CA LYS A 349 -2.64 2.24 34.03
C LYS A 349 -3.43 3.53 34.22
N SER A 350 -4.25 3.93 33.24
CA SER A 350 -5.11 5.11 33.36
C SER A 350 -6.19 4.89 34.42
N LYS A 351 -6.14 5.66 35.51
CA LYS A 351 -7.14 5.63 36.59
C LYS A 351 -8.35 6.55 36.34
N GLU A 352 -8.24 7.48 35.39
CA GLU A 352 -9.33 8.37 34.99
C GLU A 352 -9.76 8.04 33.57
N PHE A 353 -11.00 7.55 33.43
CA PHE A 353 -11.50 6.97 32.19
C PHE A 353 -11.99 8.07 31.23
N ASN A 354 -11.08 8.69 30.49
CA ASN A 354 -11.46 9.52 29.34
C ASN A 354 -11.81 8.61 28.16
N MET A 355 -13.11 8.38 27.94
CA MET A 355 -13.63 7.54 26.84
C MET A 355 -13.12 7.97 25.45
N MET A 356 -12.83 9.26 25.26
CA MET A 356 -12.33 9.77 23.99
C MET A 356 -10.88 9.34 23.75
N GLU A 357 -10.01 9.49 24.76
CA GLU A 357 -8.60 9.03 24.70
C GLU A 357 -8.50 7.50 24.61
N PHE A 358 -9.41 6.78 25.28
CA PHE A 358 -9.48 5.32 25.18
C PHE A 358 -9.81 4.88 23.75
N ASN A 359 -10.83 5.49 23.12
CA ASN A 359 -11.21 5.17 21.75
C ASN A 359 -10.12 5.54 20.73
N GLU A 360 -9.39 6.63 20.97
CA GLU A 360 -8.27 7.06 20.14
C GLU A 360 -7.08 6.10 20.26
N LEU A 361 -6.67 5.75 21.48
CA LEU A 361 -5.62 4.74 21.71
C LEU A 361 -6.02 3.36 21.17
N GLN A 362 -7.29 2.98 21.27
CA GLN A 362 -7.81 1.73 20.73
C GLN A 362 -7.73 1.72 19.19
N ARG A 363 -8.10 2.82 18.53
CA ARG A 363 -7.94 2.97 17.08
C ARG A 363 -6.47 2.88 16.67
N GLU A 364 -5.58 3.57 17.37
CA GLU A 364 -4.13 3.51 17.09
C GLU A 364 -3.56 2.10 17.28
N ILE A 365 -4.01 1.36 18.30
CA ILE A 365 -3.61 -0.05 18.50
C ILE A 365 -4.06 -0.91 17.32
N ASP A 366 -5.28 -0.70 16.79
CA ASP A 366 -5.80 -1.48 15.68
C ASP A 366 -5.11 -1.13 14.34
N GLU A 367 -4.69 0.12 14.15
CA GLU A 367 -3.83 0.53 13.04
C GLU A 367 -2.44 -0.10 13.13
N LEU A 368 -1.78 -0.03 14.30
CA LEU A 368 -0.48 -0.67 14.51
C LEU A 368 -0.53 -2.19 14.33
N LYS A 369 -1.63 -2.86 14.72
CA LYS A 369 -1.83 -4.30 14.45
C LYS A 369 -1.91 -4.61 12.95
N LYS A 370 -2.55 -3.76 12.16
CA LYS A 370 -2.60 -3.92 10.69
C LYS A 370 -1.20 -3.76 10.09
N GLU A 371 -0.43 -2.80 10.56
CA GLU A 371 0.97 -2.61 10.13
C GLU A 371 1.84 -3.82 10.49
N VAL A 372 1.71 -4.38 11.69
CA VAL A 372 2.42 -5.61 12.10
C VAL A 372 2.08 -6.77 11.16
N SER A 373 0.80 -6.95 10.81
CA SER A 373 0.37 -7.99 9.88
C SER A 373 0.95 -7.78 8.47
N SER A 374 1.01 -6.53 8.00
CA SER A 374 1.64 -6.18 6.72
C SER A 374 3.14 -6.50 6.72
N VAL A 375 3.85 -6.17 7.81
CA VAL A 375 5.29 -6.48 7.95
C VAL A 375 5.52 -7.99 8.05
N GLU A 376 4.65 -8.74 8.73
CA GLU A 376 4.73 -10.21 8.77
C GLU A 376 4.55 -10.84 7.39
N ASN A 377 3.60 -10.35 6.58
CA ASN A 377 3.43 -10.82 5.22
C ASN A 377 4.68 -10.54 4.37
N LEU A 378 5.29 -9.37 4.52
CA LEU A 378 6.54 -9.02 3.83
C LEU A 378 7.69 -9.94 4.26
N ILE A 379 7.83 -10.22 5.56
CA ILE A 379 8.83 -11.18 6.08
C ILE A 379 8.62 -12.56 5.46
N GLN A 380 7.37 -13.07 5.42
CA GLN A 380 7.08 -14.37 4.82
C GLN A 380 7.43 -14.42 3.32
N GLN A 381 7.14 -13.35 2.57
CA GLN A 381 7.51 -13.25 1.16
C GLN A 381 9.04 -13.25 0.96
N MET A 382 9.78 -12.52 1.80
CA MET A 382 11.25 -12.50 1.78
C MET A 382 11.86 -13.84 2.21
N GLU A 383 11.26 -14.55 3.17
CA GLU A 383 11.70 -15.89 3.56
C GLU A 383 11.44 -16.92 2.44
N GLN A 384 10.31 -16.82 1.75
CA GLN A 384 10.00 -17.67 0.61
C GLN A 384 10.95 -17.42 -0.57
N SER A 385 11.33 -16.18 -0.86
CA SER A 385 12.28 -15.87 -1.93
C SER A 385 13.71 -16.37 -1.60
N LEU A 386 14.10 -16.35 -0.33
CA LEU A 386 15.35 -16.98 0.15
C LEU A 386 15.35 -18.51 -0.03
N ILE A 387 14.21 -19.17 0.19
CA ILE A 387 14.08 -20.63 0.07
C ILE A 387 14.00 -21.08 -1.40
N GLN A 388 13.33 -20.30 -2.26
CA GLN A 388 13.16 -20.62 -3.68
C GLN A 388 14.39 -20.27 -4.54
N ASN A 389 15.44 -19.69 -3.95
CA ASN A 389 16.64 -19.31 -4.67
C ASN A 389 17.44 -20.58 -5.06
N PRO A 390 17.56 -20.94 -6.36
CA PRO A 390 18.13 -22.21 -6.81
C PRO A 390 19.61 -22.39 -6.46
N HIS A 391 20.30 -21.31 -6.07
CA HIS A 391 21.71 -21.33 -5.70
C HIS A 391 21.99 -21.78 -4.26
N ARG A 392 20.98 -21.86 -3.38
CA ARG A 392 21.18 -22.38 -2.01
C ARG A 392 21.06 -23.91 -1.91
N ASN A 393 20.37 -24.53 -2.87
CA ASN A 393 20.17 -25.99 -2.93
C ASN A 393 21.19 -26.71 -3.82
N SER A 394 22.16 -25.99 -4.40
CA SER A 394 23.30 -26.58 -5.10
C SER A 394 24.40 -27.03 -4.12
N CYS A 395 24.04 -27.82 -3.10
CA CYS A 395 25.00 -28.71 -2.45
C CYS A 395 25.08 -29.98 -3.28
N VAL A 396 25.74 -29.90 -4.43
CA VAL A 396 26.36 -31.08 -5.03
C VAL A 396 27.61 -31.34 -4.19
N SER A 397 27.50 -32.24 -3.21
CA SER A 397 28.65 -32.87 -2.60
C SER A 397 29.38 -33.62 -3.72
N PHE A 398 30.58 -33.15 -4.08
CA PHE A 398 31.51 -33.98 -4.82
C PHE A 398 32.03 -35.02 -3.84
N ASP A 399 31.48 -36.22 -3.90
CA ASP A 399 32.09 -37.39 -3.27
C ASP A 399 33.44 -37.62 -3.97
N ASN A 400 34.52 -37.38 -3.22
CA ASN A 400 35.91 -37.46 -3.67
C ASN A 400 36.43 -38.92 -3.81
N GLU A 401 35.54 -39.88 -4.08
CA GLU A 401 35.94 -41.29 -4.17
C GLU A 401 36.24 -41.78 -5.59
N GLU A 402 36.00 -40.98 -6.64
CA GLU A 402 36.13 -41.46 -8.04
C GLU A 402 37.44 -41.08 -8.75
N PHE A 403 38.45 -40.58 -8.03
CA PHE A 403 39.81 -40.43 -8.57
C PHE A 403 40.85 -41.02 -7.62
N LYS A 404 41.02 -42.34 -7.69
CA LYS A 404 42.26 -43.04 -7.32
C LYS A 404 42.66 -44.02 -8.40
#